data_AF-A0A497GU74-F1
#
_entry.id   AF-A0A497GU74-F1
#
_cell.length_a   1.000
_cell.length_b   1.000
_cell.length_c   1.000
_cell.angle_alpha   90.00
_cell.angle_beta   90.00
_cell.angle_gamma   90.00
#
_symmetry.space_group_name_H-M   'P 1'
#
loop_
_entity.id
_entity.type
_entity.pdbx_description
1 polymer ?
#
loop_
_entity_poly.entity_id
_entity_poly.type
_entity_poly.pdbx_seq_one_letter_code
_entity_poly.pdbx_strand_id
1 'polypeptide(L)' 'MGVFILLFTTLGEIVAKKPTYRIENVVASVNLHQRIDLNAIAEHVPNTEYNPEQLGPL' A
#
# COMPACT_ATOMS: atom_id res chain seq x y z
N MET A 1 -51.72 0.98 19.09
CA MET A 1 -50.99 0.98 17.80
C MET A 1 -50.36 2.36 17.54
N GLY A 2 -49.59 2.94 18.47
CA GLY A 2 -49.12 4.33 18.30
C GLY A 2 -48.03 4.84 19.25
N VAL A 3 -47.57 4.04 20.22
CA VAL A 3 -46.52 4.46 21.18
C VAL A 3 -45.20 3.68 20.97
N PHE A 4 -45.22 2.56 20.25
CA PHE A 4 -44.05 1.69 20.04
C PHE A 4 -43.05 2.24 19.02
N ILE A 5 -43.47 3.14 18.12
CA ILE A 5 -42.62 3.67 17.03
C ILE A 5 -41.69 4.79 17.53
N LEU A 6 -42.12 5.60 18.52
CA LEU A 6 -41.29 6.72 19.01
C LEU A 6 -40.04 6.25 19.77
N LEU A 7 -40.05 5.06 20.37
CA LEU A 7 -38.88 4.53 21.11
C LEU A 7 -37.79 4.00 20.16
N PHE A 8 -38.15 3.57 18.94
CA PHE A 8 -37.21 3.03 17.96
C PHE A 8 -36.54 4.11 17.10
N THR A 9 -37.12 5.29 16.96
CA THR A 9 -36.53 6.38 16.15
C THR A 9 -35.48 7.21 16.90
N THR A 10 -35.35 7.07 18.22
CA THR A 10 -34.34 7.79 19.03
C THR A 10 -33.07 6.97 19.32
N LEU A 11 -33.01 5.70 18.90
CA LEU A 11 -31.85 4.81 19.08
C LEU A 11 -31.00 4.64 17.81
N GLY A 12 -31.06 5.59 16.90
CA GLY A 12 -30.08 5.73 15.82
C GLY A 12 -29.08 6.81 16.21
N GLU A 13 -28.18 6.52 17.17
CA GLU A 13 -27.00 7.36 17.35
C GLU A 13 -26.36 7.54 15.98
N ILE A 14 -26.22 8.80 15.54
CA ILE A 14 -25.29 9.14 14.47
C ILE A 14 -23.91 8.88 15.07
N VAL A 15 -23.47 7.62 15.02
CA VAL A 15 -22.10 7.25 15.34
C VAL A 15 -21.28 7.84 14.21
N ALA A 16 -20.82 9.09 14.40
CA ALA A 16 -19.85 9.75 13.56
C ALA A 16 -18.52 8.98 13.67
N LYS A 17 -18.46 7.82 13.03
CA LYS A 17 -17.29 6.97 13.00
C LYS A 17 -16.26 7.68 12.16
N LYS A 18 -15.17 8.13 12.80
CA LYS A 18 -14.06 8.74 12.09
C LYS A 18 -13.59 7.79 10.98
N PRO A 19 -13.38 8.28 9.75
CA PRO A 19 -12.89 7.43 8.68
C PRO A 19 -11.52 6.88 9.08
N THR A 20 -11.39 5.55 9.02
CA THR A 20 -10.12 4.84 9.17
C THR A 20 -9.51 4.62 7.81
N TYR A 21 -8.22 4.92 7.68
CA TYR A 21 -7.46 4.75 6.45
C TYR A 21 -6.34 3.74 6.68
N ARG A 22 -6.04 2.93 5.68
CA ARG A 22 -4.89 2.03 5.66
C ARG A 22 -4.15 2.21 4.35
N ILE A 23 -2.83 2.40 4.43
CA ILE A 23 -1.97 2.47 3.25
C ILE A 23 -1.69 1.03 2.82
N GLU A 24 -2.03 0.72 1.58
CA GLU A 24 -1.89 -0.63 1.00
C GLU A 24 -0.55 -0.83 0.30
N ASN A 25 -0.05 0.23 -0.35
CA ASN A 25 1.19 0.20 -1.09
C ASN A 25 1.83 1.59 -1.11
N VAL A 26 3.16 1.64 -1.09
CA VAL A 26 3.94 2.86 -1.30
C VAL A 26 5.03 2.55 -2.32
N VAL A 27 5.12 3.36 -3.37
CA VAL A 27 6.21 3.34 -4.34
C VAL A 27 7.06 4.59 -4.14
N ALA A 28 8.37 4.41 -3.98
CA ALA A 28 9.33 5.50 -3.84
C ALA A 28 10.44 5.38 -4.89
N SER A 29 10.98 6.52 -5.31
CA SER A 29 12.12 6.60 -6.21
C SER A 29 13.27 7.33 -5.52
N VAL A 30 14.50 6.84 -5.72
CA VAL A 30 15.70 7.43 -5.13
C VAL A 30 16.81 7.50 -6.20
N ASN A 31 17.63 8.53 -6.10
CA ASN A 31 18.85 8.66 -6.90
C ASN A 31 20.07 8.63 -5.97
N LEU A 32 20.91 7.61 -6.13
CA LEU A 32 22.09 7.38 -5.29
C LEU A 32 23.33 8.18 -5.72
N HIS A 33 23.27 8.92 -6.83
CA HIS A 33 24.35 9.77 -7.35
C HIS A 33 25.71 9.05 -7.48
N GLN A 34 25.70 7.73 -7.67
CA GLN A 34 26.90 6.91 -7.81
C GLN A 34 26.72 5.85 -8.89
N ARG A 35 27.85 5.38 -9.45
CA ARG A 35 27.87 4.21 -10.34
C ARG A 35 27.76 2.95 -9.49
N ILE A 36 26.91 2.03 -9.91
CA ILE A 36 26.65 0.77 -9.23
C ILE A 36 26.94 -0.36 -10.20
N ASP A 37 27.68 -1.36 -9.73
CA ASP A 37 27.90 -2.61 -10.45
C ASP A 37 26.76 -3.59 -10.14
N LEU A 38 25.91 -3.83 -11.13
CA LEU A 38 24.75 -4.71 -11.01
C LEU A 38 25.13 -6.19 -10.92
N ASN A 39 26.27 -6.59 -11.51
CA ASN A 39 26.77 -7.96 -11.43
C ASN A 39 27.26 -8.25 -10.01
N ALA A 40 28.02 -7.31 -9.43
CA ALA A 40 28.50 -7.43 -8.06
C ALA A 40 27.34 -7.49 -7.05
N ILE A 41 26.27 -6.71 -7.26
CA ILE A 41 25.07 -6.78 -6.42
C ILE A 41 24.38 -8.13 -6.52
N ALA A 42 24.18 -8.63 -7.73
CA ALA A 42 23.53 -9.92 -7.94
C ALA A 42 24.28 -11.09 -7.28
N GLU A 43 25.62 -11.01 -7.21
CA GLU A 43 26.47 -12.02 -6.56
C GLU A 43 26.43 -11.94 -5.02
N HIS A 44 26.41 -10.73 -4.46
CA HIS A 44 26.62 -10.52 -3.01
C HIS A 44 25.35 -10.23 -2.22
N VAL A 45 24.26 -9.80 -2.88
CA VAL A 45 23.04 -9.40 -2.19
C VAL A 45 21.97 -10.50 -2.28
N PRO A 46 21.55 -11.08 -1.15
CA PRO A 46 20.56 -12.15 -1.15
C PRO A 46 19.19 -11.64 -1.63
N ASN A 47 18.44 -12.52 -2.31
CA ASN A 47 17.12 -12.22 -2.87
C ASN A 47 17.13 -11.12 -3.94
N THR A 48 18.25 -10.94 -4.65
CA THR A 48 18.32 -10.07 -5.82
C THR A 48 18.48 -10.90 -7.09
N GLU A 49 17.90 -10.42 -8.18
CA GLU A 49 18.00 -11.03 -9.50
C GLU A 49 18.32 -9.94 -10.51
N TYR A 50 19.29 -10.20 -11.37
CA TYR A 50 19.67 -9.32 -12.47
C TYR A 50 19.89 -10.16 -13.73
N ASN A 51 19.04 -9.95 -14.73
CA ASN A 51 19.17 -10.58 -16.05
C ASN A 51 19.00 -9.53 -17.16
N PRO A 52 20.10 -9.11 -17.82
CA PRO A 52 20.05 -8.09 -18.86
C PRO A 52 19.26 -8.53 -20.11
N GLU A 53 19.13 -9.84 -20.36
CA GLU A 53 18.38 -10.37 -21.52
C GLU A 53 16.86 -10.41 -21.29
N GLN A 54 16.43 -10.34 -20.02
CA GLN A 54 15.01 -10.39 -19.66
C GLN A 54 14.28 -9.07 -19.93
N LEU A 55 15.03 -7.96 -20.02
CA LEU A 55 14.54 -6.71 -20.57
C LEU A 55 14.43 -6.93 -22.08
N GLY A 56 13.26 -7.36 -22.53
CA GLY A 56 12.98 -7.68 -23.93
C GLY A 56 13.35 -6.54 -24.90
N PRO A 57 13.31 -6.81 -26.21
CA PRO A 57 13.68 -5.82 -27.22
C PRO A 57 12.83 -4.55 -27.07
N LEU A 58 13.53 -3.41 -27.01
CA LEU A 58 12.95 -2.06 -27.02
C LEU A 58 12.13 -1.80 -28.28
#